data_AF-A0A6J6NK77-F1
#
_entry.id   AF-A0A6J6NK77-F1
#
_cell.length_a   1.000
_cell.length_b   1.000
_cell.length_c   1.000
_cell.angle_alpha   90.00
_cell.angle_beta   90.00
_cell.angle_gamma   90.00
#
_symmetry.space_group_name_H-M   'P 1'
#
loop_
_entity.id
_entity.type
_entity.pdbx_description
1 polymer ?
#
loop_
_entity_poly.entity_id
_entity_poly.type
_entity_poly.pdbx_seq_one_letter_code
_entity_poly.pdbx_strand_id
1 'polypeptide(L)'
;MSDQTSEPSGEKPRIGLPPGTMTESHRLALKVGRERGQIVRRYLQAIESAKPRRGRPITPEGLRKSIEKIDADLATEKDPLRKLDLVQSKIKKQKDLEELESPIDMVALENEFIGVAKDYNDSKELSPEAWLELGVPREVLRRAGILN
;
A
#
# COMPACT_ATOMS: atom_id res chain seq x y z
N MET A 1 -52.03 15.06 63.15
CA MET A 1 -50.97 16.09 63.08
C MET A 1 -50.23 15.86 61.78
N SER A 2 -50.62 16.61 60.75
CA SER A 2 -49.93 16.66 59.48
C SER A 2 -48.79 17.66 59.63
N ASP A 3 -47.58 17.28 59.26
CA ASP A 3 -46.53 18.26 59.01
C ASP A 3 -46.00 18.05 57.59
N GLN A 4 -46.14 19.09 56.78
CA GLN A 4 -45.50 19.23 55.48
C GLN A 4 -44.09 19.75 55.73
N THR A 5 -43.08 19.16 55.10
CA THR A 5 -41.85 19.90 54.79
C THR A 5 -41.31 19.45 53.44
N SER A 6 -41.57 20.32 52.46
CA SER A 6 -40.74 20.78 51.35
C SER A 6 -39.51 19.96 50.91
N GLU A 7 -39.45 19.65 49.61
CA GLU A 7 -38.24 19.29 48.86
C GLU A 7 -37.20 20.45 48.87
N PRO A 8 -35.91 20.20 48.57
CA PRO A 8 -35.49 20.39 47.17
C PRO A 8 -34.36 19.48 46.65
N SER A 9 -34.37 19.30 45.32
CA SER A 9 -33.24 19.11 44.41
C SER A 9 -32.14 18.10 44.75
N GLY A 10 -32.22 16.95 44.08
CA GLY A 10 -31.07 16.12 43.73
C GLY A 10 -31.01 15.92 42.22
N GLU A 11 -30.60 16.96 41.49
CA GLU A 11 -30.30 16.86 40.06
C GLU A 11 -29.14 15.87 39.87
N LYS A 12 -29.46 14.67 39.39
CA LYS A 12 -28.45 13.68 39.00
C LYS A 12 -27.58 14.30 37.91
N PRO A 13 -26.24 14.32 38.04
CA PRO A 13 -25.40 14.75 36.93
C PRO A 13 -25.60 13.74 35.79
N ARG A 14 -26.24 14.19 34.71
CA ARG A 14 -26.17 13.50 33.42
C ARG A 14 -24.74 13.70 32.93
N ILE A 15 -23.86 12.74 33.21
CA ILE A 15 -22.54 12.68 32.58
C ILE A 15 -22.81 12.41 31.09
N GLY A 16 -22.98 13.49 30.33
CA GLY A 16 -22.85 13.45 28.89
C GLY A 16 -21.39 13.14 28.58
N LEU A 17 -21.09 11.88 28.30
CA LEU A 17 -19.81 11.51 27.70
C LEU A 17 -19.73 12.25 26.35
N PRO A 18 -18.73 13.13 26.12
CA PRO A 18 -18.67 13.91 24.89
C PRO A 18 -18.45 12.97 23.68
N PRO A 19 -19.11 13.23 22.54
CA PRO A 19 -18.85 12.47 21.32
C PRO A 19 -17.45 12.83 20.81
N GLY A 20 -16.52 11.87 20.83
CA GLY A 20 -15.24 11.99 20.10
C GLY A 20 -13.94 11.83 20.89
N THR A 21 -13.91 11.39 22.15
CA THR A 21 -12.64 11.10 22.82
C THR A 21 -12.13 9.71 22.43
N MET A 22 -11.49 9.61 21.27
CA MET A 22 -10.70 8.43 20.90
C MET A 22 -9.66 8.17 21.98
N THR A 23 -9.85 7.10 22.75
CA THR A 23 -8.89 6.66 23.78
C THR A 23 -7.52 6.45 23.14
N GLU A 24 -6.47 6.75 23.88
CA GLU A 24 -5.10 6.62 23.41
C GLU A 24 -4.81 5.18 22.93
N SER A 25 -5.32 4.18 23.66
CA SER A 25 -5.28 2.77 23.27
C SER A 25 -5.93 2.50 21.91
N HIS A 26 -7.09 3.11 21.63
CA HIS A 26 -7.76 2.94 20.33
C HIS A 26 -7.01 3.67 19.20
N ARG A 27 -6.45 4.86 19.46
CA ARG A 27 -5.58 5.56 18.49
C ARG A 27 -4.32 4.76 18.17
N LEU A 28 -3.70 4.14 19.17
CA LEU A 28 -2.54 3.27 19.00
C LEU A 28 -2.92 2.01 18.21
N ALA A 29 -4.04 1.37 18.52
CA ALA A 29 -4.55 0.22 17.77
C ALA A 29 -4.83 0.56 16.29
N LEU A 30 -5.40 1.74 16.01
CA LEU A 30 -5.62 2.23 14.64
C LEU A 30 -4.30 2.56 13.92
N LYS A 31 -3.29 3.09 14.62
CA LYS A 31 -1.97 3.36 14.03
C LYS A 31 -1.27 2.05 13.66
N VAL A 32 -1.26 1.08 14.58
CA VAL A 32 -0.70 -0.26 14.38
C VAL A 32 -1.43 -0.99 13.24
N GLY A 33 -2.76 -0.92 13.19
CA GLY A 33 -3.53 -1.50 12.08
C GLY A 33 -3.21 -0.86 10.72
N ARG A 34 -3.00 0.46 10.67
CA ARG A 34 -2.60 1.17 9.44
C ARG A 34 -1.20 0.79 8.99
N GLU A 35 -0.25 0.67 9.91
CA GLU A 35 1.13 0.27 9.63
C GLU A 35 1.20 -1.15 9.08
N ARG A 36 0.53 -2.10 9.73
CA ARG A 36 0.42 -3.49 9.25
C ARG A 36 -0.17 -3.57 7.85
N GLY A 37 -1.26 -2.85 7.60
CA GLY A 37 -1.88 -2.78 6.27
C GLY A 37 -0.96 -2.18 5.20
N GLN A 38 -0.12 -1.20 5.56
CA GLN A 38 0.87 -0.63 4.64
C GLN A 38 1.96 -1.64 4.29
N ILE A 39 2.51 -2.37 5.26
CA ILE A 39 3.52 -3.41 5.05
C ILE A 39 2.98 -4.51 4.12
N VAL A 40 1.78 -5.04 4.44
CA VAL A 40 1.12 -6.06 3.61
C VAL A 40 0.91 -5.56 2.18
N ARG A 41 0.39 -4.33 2.02
CA ARG A 41 0.20 -3.72 0.70
C ARG A 41 1.52 -3.62 -0.08
N ARG A 42 2.60 -3.13 0.54
CA ARG A 42 3.90 -2.95 -0.13
C ARG A 42 4.45 -4.28 -0.64
N TYR A 43 4.38 -5.33 0.18
CA TYR A 43 4.83 -6.66 -0.23
C TYR A 43 3.99 -7.22 -1.40
N LEU A 44 2.67 -7.14 -1.33
CA LEU A 44 1.80 -7.57 -2.43
C LEU A 44 2.02 -6.77 -3.72
N GLN A 45 2.25 -5.46 -3.61
CA GLN A 45 2.60 -4.61 -4.76
C GLN A 45 3.94 -5.01 -5.35
N ALA A 46 4.94 -5.32 -4.53
CA ALA A 46 6.24 -5.79 -5.02
C ALA A 46 6.13 -7.13 -5.78
N ILE A 47 5.32 -8.07 -5.28
CA ILE A 47 5.03 -9.33 -6.00
C ILE A 47 4.36 -9.02 -7.33
N GLU A 48 3.35 -8.17 -7.36
CA GLU A 48 2.63 -7.80 -8.59
C GLU A 48 3.55 -7.11 -9.61
N SER A 49 4.41 -6.20 -9.15
CA SER A 49 5.41 -5.53 -9.98
C SER A 49 6.49 -6.47 -10.53
N ALA A 50 6.82 -7.53 -9.78
CA ALA A 50 7.79 -8.54 -10.22
C ALA A 50 7.21 -9.54 -11.25
N LYS A 51 5.88 -9.60 -11.41
CA LYS A 51 5.26 -10.49 -12.41
C LYS A 51 5.66 -10.06 -13.83
N PRO A 52 6.04 -11.00 -14.71
CA PRO A 52 6.34 -10.67 -16.11
C PRO A 52 5.16 -9.99 -16.79
N ARG A 53 5.37 -8.79 -17.35
CA ARG A 53 4.33 -8.07 -18.12
C ARG A 53 3.93 -8.90 -19.35
N ARG A 54 2.63 -9.13 -19.55
CA ARG A 54 2.09 -9.86 -20.72
C ARG A 54 2.44 -9.10 -22.01
N GLY A 55 3.25 -9.69 -22.89
CA GLY A 55 3.64 -9.11 -24.18
C GLY A 55 5.11 -9.33 -24.53
N ARG A 56 5.60 -8.66 -25.58
CA ARG A 56 7.05 -8.62 -25.87
C ARG A 56 7.75 -8.02 -24.64
N PRO A 57 8.79 -8.66 -24.09
CA PRO A 57 9.48 -8.15 -22.91
C PRO A 57 9.99 -6.73 -23.17
N ILE A 58 9.60 -5.81 -22.30
CA ILE A 58 10.19 -4.47 -22.24
C ILE A 58 11.49 -4.64 -21.46
N THR A 59 12.62 -4.47 -22.15
CA THR A 59 13.94 -4.54 -21.52
C THR A 59 14.46 -3.13 -21.23
N PRO A 60 15.26 -2.94 -20.16
CA PRO A 60 15.93 -1.67 -19.90
C PRO A 60 16.73 -1.18 -21.12
N GLU A 61 17.44 -2.09 -21.79
CA GLU A 61 18.17 -1.80 -23.02
C GLU A 61 17.27 -1.31 -24.16
N GLY A 62 16.10 -1.93 -24.34
CA GLY A 62 15.13 -1.53 -25.36
C GLY A 62 14.53 -0.15 -25.09
N LEU A 63 14.29 0.18 -23.82
CA LEU A 63 13.84 1.51 -23.40
C LEU A 63 14.91 2.57 -23.64
N ARG A 64 16.16 2.31 -23.24
CA ARG A 64 17.31 3.22 -23.49
C ARG A 64 17.48 3.51 -24.98
N LYS A 65 17.48 2.49 -25.83
CA LYS A 65 17.53 2.66 -27.31
C LYS A 65 16.34 3.47 -27.85
N SER A 66 15.14 3.28 -27.28
CA SER A 66 13.96 4.04 -27.67
C SER A 66 14.05 5.51 -27.26
N ILE A 67 14.63 5.80 -26.09
CA ILE A 67 14.88 7.16 -25.60
C ILE A 67 15.91 7.86 -26.51
N GLU A 68 17.00 7.19 -26.85
CA GLU A 68 18.02 7.71 -27.78
C GLU A 68 17.41 8.07 -29.14
N LYS A 69 16.52 7.22 -29.66
CA LYS A 69 15.81 7.51 -30.91
C LYS A 69 14.93 8.76 -30.79
N ILE A 70 14.17 8.90 -29.69
CA ILE A 70 13.34 10.09 -29.45
C ILE A 70 14.19 11.35 -29.35
N ASP A 71 15.37 11.27 -28.73
CA ASP A 71 16.29 12.40 -28.63
C ASP A 71 16.84 12.81 -30.01
N ALA A 72 17.13 11.85 -30.89
CA ALA A 72 17.48 12.14 -32.28
C ALA A 72 16.32 12.77 -33.07
N ASP A 73 15.09 12.27 -32.89
CA ASP A 73 13.89 12.81 -33.54
C ASP A 73 13.63 14.26 -33.07
N LEU A 74 13.74 14.53 -31.76
CA LEU A 74 13.59 15.87 -31.17
C LEU A 74 14.58 16.90 -31.71
N ALA A 75 15.81 16.47 -32.03
CA ALA A 75 16.85 17.36 -32.56
C ALA A 75 16.53 17.88 -33.98
N THR A 76 15.73 17.15 -34.74
CA THR A 76 15.40 17.47 -36.14
C THR A 76 13.97 17.98 -36.33
N GLU A 77 13.07 17.66 -35.39
CA GLU A 77 11.68 18.09 -35.43
C GLU A 77 11.54 19.61 -35.39
N LYS A 78 10.61 20.16 -36.17
CA LYS A 78 10.32 21.60 -36.26
C LYS A 78 8.90 21.93 -35.81
N ASP A 79 7.99 20.98 -35.90
CA ASP A 79 6.59 21.13 -35.49
C ASP A 79 6.49 21.14 -33.94
N PRO A 80 6.01 22.24 -33.33
CA PRO A 80 5.89 22.34 -31.87
C PRO A 80 4.97 21.28 -31.25
N LEU A 81 3.90 20.85 -31.95
CA LEU A 81 2.99 19.83 -31.42
C LEU A 81 3.66 18.47 -31.40
N ARG A 82 4.40 18.11 -32.46
CA ARG A 82 5.18 16.86 -32.49
C ARG A 82 6.29 16.84 -31.44
N LYS A 83 6.95 17.98 -31.20
CA LYS A 83 7.93 18.08 -30.09
C LYS A 83 7.30 17.77 -28.75
N LEU A 84 6.10 18.29 -28.48
CA LEU A 84 5.39 18.04 -27.24
C LEU A 84 5.11 16.53 -27.07
N ASP A 85 4.62 15.87 -28.11
CA ASP A 85 4.33 14.44 -28.10
C ASP A 85 5.60 13.59 -27.86
N LEU A 86 6.70 13.94 -28.53
CA LEU A 86 8.00 13.29 -28.35
C LEU A 86 8.53 13.45 -26.92
N VAL A 87 8.45 14.66 -26.35
CA VAL A 87 8.84 14.90 -24.95
C VAL A 87 7.98 14.08 -23.98
N GLN A 88 6.66 14.04 -24.19
CA GLN A 88 5.76 13.23 -23.36
C GLN A 88 6.08 11.72 -23.45
N SER A 89 6.42 11.24 -24.65
CA SER A 89 6.86 9.86 -24.89
C SER A 89 8.17 9.56 -24.16
N LYS A 90 9.13 10.49 -24.21
CA LYS A 90 10.41 10.39 -23.50
C LYS A 90 10.19 10.28 -21.99
N ILE A 91 9.39 11.18 -21.40
CA ILE A 91 9.08 11.17 -19.95
C ILE A 91 8.47 9.83 -19.53
N LYS A 92 7.50 9.32 -20.31
CA LYS A 92 6.88 8.02 -20.01
C LYS A 92 7.91 6.88 -20.00
N LYS A 93 8.77 6.83 -21.01
CA LYS A 93 9.80 5.78 -21.13
C LYS A 93 10.89 5.88 -20.08
N GLN A 94 11.26 7.11 -19.69
CA GLN A 94 12.20 7.33 -18.58
C GLN A 94 11.61 6.83 -17.26
N LYS A 95 10.34 7.11 -17.00
CA LYS A 95 9.65 6.56 -15.84
C LYS A 95 9.59 5.03 -15.86
N ASP A 96 9.25 4.43 -17.00
CA ASP A 96 9.26 2.96 -17.14
C ASP A 96 10.67 2.37 -16.90
N LEU A 97 11.72 3.07 -17.34
CA LEU A 97 13.11 2.66 -17.14
C LEU A 97 13.52 2.76 -15.66
N GLU A 98 13.19 3.87 -15.00
CA GLU A 98 13.41 4.05 -13.57
C GLU A 98 12.68 2.98 -12.73
N GLU A 99 11.44 2.65 -13.09
CA GLU A 99 10.68 1.58 -12.44
C GLU A 99 11.33 0.20 -12.61
N LEU A 100 11.92 -0.07 -13.78
CA LEU A 100 12.62 -1.34 -14.07
C LEU A 100 14.00 -1.42 -13.42
N GLU A 101 14.69 -0.30 -13.29
CA GLU A 101 16.05 -0.24 -12.74
C GLU A 101 16.08 -0.02 -11.23
N SER A 102 14.98 0.42 -10.62
CA SER A 102 14.87 0.58 -9.18
C SER A 102 14.88 -0.81 -8.52
N PRO A 103 15.94 -1.16 -7.77
CA PRO A 103 16.00 -2.46 -7.10
C PRO A 103 14.94 -2.48 -5.99
N ILE A 104 13.91 -3.29 -6.18
CA ILE A 104 12.99 -3.63 -5.09
C ILE A 104 13.74 -4.59 -4.16
N ASP A 105 14.00 -4.16 -2.92
CA ASP A 105 14.54 -5.06 -1.89
C ASP A 105 13.43 -6.01 -1.43
N MET A 106 13.20 -7.05 -2.23
CA MET A 106 12.20 -8.06 -1.98
C MET A 106 12.45 -8.79 -0.67
N VAL A 107 13.72 -8.96 -0.28
CA VAL A 107 14.09 -9.67 0.95
C VAL A 107 13.68 -8.84 2.17
N ALA A 108 13.94 -7.53 2.17
CA ALA A 108 13.51 -6.65 3.25
C ALA A 108 11.97 -6.62 3.36
N LEU A 109 11.26 -6.45 2.23
CA LEU A 109 9.80 -6.41 2.21
C LEU A 109 9.16 -7.73 2.71
N GLU A 110 9.74 -8.87 2.33
CA GLU A 110 9.27 -10.18 2.79
C GLU A 110 9.46 -10.35 4.30
N ASN A 111 10.58 -9.91 4.85
CA ASN A 111 10.84 -9.99 6.28
C ASN A 111 9.88 -9.10 7.09
N GLU A 112 9.60 -7.87 6.61
CA GLU A 112 8.59 -7.00 7.20
C GLU A 112 7.19 -7.65 7.12
N PHE A 113 6.83 -8.22 5.97
CA PHE A 113 5.57 -8.92 5.77
C PHE A 113 5.39 -10.06 6.78
N ILE A 114 6.37 -10.95 6.92
CA ILE A 114 6.32 -12.09 7.85
C ILE A 114 6.05 -11.64 9.28
N GLY A 115 6.61 -10.50 9.70
CA GLY A 115 6.41 -9.95 11.04
C GLY A 115 5.00 -9.48 11.36
N VAL A 116 4.17 -9.19 10.35
CA VAL A 116 2.81 -8.63 10.54
C VAL A 116 1.70 -9.46 9.90
N ALA A 117 2.04 -10.38 9.01
CA ALA A 117 1.09 -11.07 8.14
C ALA A 117 0.08 -11.91 8.94
N LYS A 118 0.51 -12.58 10.02
CA LYS A 118 -0.38 -13.37 10.88
C LYS A 118 -1.47 -12.51 11.51
N ASP A 119 -1.07 -11.44 12.20
CA ASP A 119 -1.99 -10.52 12.85
C ASP A 119 -2.95 -9.88 11.85
N TYR A 120 -2.47 -9.54 10.65
CA TYR A 120 -3.31 -9.01 9.58
C TYR A 120 -4.32 -10.05 9.10
N ASN A 121 -3.87 -11.29 8.83
CA ASN A 121 -4.69 -12.41 8.43
C ASN A 121 -5.82 -12.67 9.44
N ASP A 122 -5.48 -12.77 10.72
CA ASP A 122 -6.42 -13.09 11.79
C ASP A 122 -7.42 -11.94 12.00
N SER A 123 -6.99 -10.68 11.89
CA SER A 123 -7.88 -9.51 11.98
C SER A 123 -8.90 -9.38 10.83
N LYS A 124 -8.63 -10.07 9.72
CA LYS A 124 -9.42 -10.04 8.48
C LYS A 124 -10.07 -11.37 8.16
N GLU A 125 -9.85 -12.39 8.98
CA GLU A 125 -10.35 -13.76 8.78
C GLU A 125 -10.05 -14.29 7.37
N LEU A 126 -8.83 -14.05 6.88
CA LEU A 126 -8.41 -14.47 5.54
C LEU A 126 -7.98 -15.94 5.53
N SER A 127 -8.24 -16.62 4.41
CA SER A 127 -7.79 -18.00 4.19
C SER A 127 -6.37 -18.04 3.59
N PRO A 128 -5.58 -19.10 3.82
CA PRO A 128 -4.27 -19.27 3.19
C PRO A 128 -4.31 -19.22 1.66
N GLU A 129 -5.40 -19.72 1.05
CA GLU A 129 -5.61 -19.76 -0.39
C GLU A 129 -5.66 -18.35 -1.00
N ALA A 130 -6.26 -17.38 -0.30
CA ALA A 130 -6.34 -15.99 -0.78
C ALA A 130 -4.95 -15.39 -1.03
N TRP A 131 -3.96 -15.74 -0.20
CA TRP A 131 -2.58 -15.28 -0.37
C TRP A 131 -1.87 -15.98 -1.53
N LEU A 132 -2.12 -17.28 -1.70
CA LEU A 132 -1.56 -18.07 -2.79
C LEU A 132 -2.04 -17.57 -4.15
N GLU A 133 -3.33 -17.23 -4.26
CA GLU A 133 -3.92 -16.64 -5.48
C GLU A 133 -3.26 -15.31 -5.86
N LEU A 134 -2.84 -14.51 -4.87
CA LEU A 134 -2.09 -13.26 -5.11
C LEU A 134 -0.62 -13.49 -5.46
N GLY A 135 -0.11 -14.71 -5.30
CA GLY A 135 1.25 -15.11 -5.61
C GLY A 135 2.22 -15.08 -4.43
N VAL A 136 1.73 -15.03 -3.19
CA VAL A 136 2.59 -15.16 -2.01
C VAL A 136 3.12 -16.60 -1.93
N PRO A 137 4.44 -16.83 -1.82
CA PRO A 137 4.98 -18.18 -1.78
C PRO A 137 4.54 -18.97 -0.54
N ARG A 138 4.30 -20.28 -0.69
CA ARG A 138 3.93 -21.18 0.43
C ARG A 138 4.93 -21.16 1.59
N GLU A 139 6.22 -21.04 1.29
CA GLU A 139 7.27 -20.93 2.31
C GLU A 139 7.12 -19.65 3.15
N VAL A 140 6.78 -18.52 2.52
CA VAL A 140 6.54 -17.25 3.20
C VAL A 140 5.32 -17.36 4.12
N LEU A 141 4.25 -18.01 3.66
CA LEU A 141 3.06 -18.26 4.50
C LEU A 141 3.35 -19.18 5.68
N ARG A 142 4.23 -20.19 5.51
CA ARG A 142 4.70 -21.04 6.60
C ARG A 142 5.52 -20.24 7.61
N ARG A 143 6.48 -19.43 7.15
CA ARG A 143 7.28 -18.53 8.01
C ARG A 143 6.42 -17.49 8.75
N ALA A 144 5.35 -17.02 8.12
CA ALA A 144 4.37 -16.12 8.72
C ALA A 144 3.38 -16.81 9.67
N GLY A 145 3.37 -18.15 9.78
CA GLY A 145 2.43 -18.89 10.63
C GLY A 145 0.97 -18.78 10.18
N ILE A 146 0.74 -18.58 8.87
CA ILE A 146 -0.57 -18.60 8.21
C ILE A 146 -0.87 -20.01 7.68
N LEU A 147 0.16 -20.69 7.19
CA LEU A 147 0.08 -22.05 6.66
C LEU A 147 0.95 -22.97 7.52
N ASN A 148 0.46 -24.18 7.83
CA ASN A 148 1.24 -25.22 8.51
C ASN A 148 1.69 -26.30 7.51
#